data_AF-A0A1Q9DC12-F1
#
_entry.id   AF-A0A1Q9DC12-F1
#
_cell.length_a   1.000
_cell.length_b   1.000
_cell.length_c   1.000
_cell.angle_alpha   90.00
_cell.angle_beta   90.00
_cell.angle_gamma   90.00
#
_symmetry.space_group_name_H-M   'P 1'
#
loop_
_entity.id
_entity.type
_entity.pdbx_description
1 polymer ?
#
loop_
_entity_poly.entity_id
_entity_poly.type
_entity_poly.pdbx_seq_one_letter_code
_entity_poly.pdbx_strand_id
1 'polypeptide(L)'
;MHMQLAASEEAAILQALWRLLPLGTYLQPAVSLATRNELMYLAQTSLTTDAFEQMLQLLDKLEVEATGSTIIGYPGPSYVNACESTPAEKTADRHLREGSRSLWVAVRETVRELEYQPDARPFAQGRYAKFGLYSKGGLVGMAKQTSQHVSTCRLLNAATLSVRPEHRWTSITIGMDNETLPHVDQGNATFLSLLLGLTHHVHGELWLESVDGSQYMALGESRKSLHTPFLRPTNVMAWHNRWQSRHLRPENQNLEESYHRQRNRPLRRLISCLRRFLRPQLRLCHVGTGDAAEVAMQQE
;
A
#
# COMPACT_ATOMS: atom_id res chain seq x y z
N MET A 1 -4.37 -1.73 11.74
CA MET A 1 -4.82 -3.02 12.33
C MET A 1 -5.66 -3.85 11.34
N HIS A 2 -6.77 -3.32 10.79
CA HIS A 2 -7.65 -4.12 9.92
C HIS A 2 -6.98 -4.73 8.66
N MET A 3 -6.15 -3.97 7.92
CA MET A 3 -5.44 -4.49 6.74
C MET A 3 -4.48 -5.64 7.11
N GLN A 4 -3.83 -5.54 8.26
CA GLN A 4 -2.91 -6.56 8.75
C GLN A 4 -3.64 -7.85 9.14
N LEU A 5 -4.83 -7.73 9.75
CA LEU A 5 -5.68 -8.89 10.07
C LEU A 5 -6.11 -9.61 8.78
N ALA A 6 -6.66 -8.87 7.82
CA ALA A 6 -7.08 -9.44 6.53
C ALA A 6 -5.90 -10.09 5.77
N ALA A 7 -4.73 -9.45 5.77
CA ALA A 7 -3.54 -10.02 5.17
C ALA A 7 -3.05 -11.29 5.89
N SER A 8 -3.13 -11.33 7.22
CA SER A 8 -2.69 -12.50 8.01
C SER A 8 -3.61 -13.70 7.80
N GLU A 9 -4.93 -13.47 7.75
CA GLU A 9 -5.91 -14.51 7.42
C GLU A 9 -5.62 -15.11 6.04
N GLU A 10 -5.49 -14.28 5.01
CA GLU A 10 -5.20 -14.77 3.66
C GLU A 10 -3.84 -15.47 3.55
N ALA A 11 -2.83 -15.00 4.29
CA ALA A 11 -1.52 -15.66 4.33
C ALA A 11 -1.63 -17.07 4.93
N ALA A 12 -2.45 -17.26 5.97
CA ALA A 12 -2.71 -18.56 6.58
C ALA A 12 -3.43 -19.50 5.60
N ILE A 13 -4.45 -19.00 4.89
CA ILE A 13 -5.19 -19.76 3.88
C ILE A 13 -4.25 -20.18 2.74
N LEU A 14 -3.45 -19.25 2.22
CA LEU A 14 -2.50 -19.55 1.15
C LEU A 14 -1.44 -20.54 1.61
N GLN A 15 -0.97 -20.45 2.86
CA GLN A 15 -0.01 -21.42 3.41
C GLN A 15 -0.59 -22.82 3.53
N ALA A 16 -1.84 -22.92 3.98
CA ALA A 16 -2.55 -24.19 4.03
C ALA A 16 -2.73 -24.77 2.63
N LEU A 17 -3.10 -23.93 1.65
CA LEU A 17 -3.25 -24.35 0.26
C LEU A 17 -1.96 -24.99 -0.26
N TRP A 18 -0.83 -24.29 -0.10
CA TRP A 18 0.47 -24.80 -0.53
C TRP A 18 0.85 -26.13 0.13
N ARG A 19 0.49 -26.33 1.40
CA ARG A 19 0.78 -27.58 2.13
C ARG A 19 -0.10 -28.74 1.70
N LEU A 20 -1.35 -28.46 1.32
CA LEU A 20 -2.35 -29.46 1.00
C LEU A 20 -2.35 -29.86 -0.48
N LEU A 21 -1.63 -29.13 -1.33
CA LEU A 21 -1.55 -29.43 -2.75
C LEU A 21 -0.93 -30.81 -3.02
N PRO A 22 -1.45 -31.55 -4.02
CA PRO A 22 -0.83 -32.79 -4.46
C PRO A 22 0.62 -32.58 -4.93
N LEU A 23 1.49 -33.54 -4.65
CA LEU A 23 2.88 -33.54 -5.11
C LEU A 23 2.97 -33.31 -6.63
N GLY A 24 3.87 -32.42 -7.04
CA GLY A 24 4.06 -32.05 -8.45
C GLY A 24 3.10 -30.97 -8.96
N THR A 25 2.17 -30.48 -8.13
CA THR A 25 1.33 -29.33 -8.47
C THR A 25 2.03 -28.03 -8.09
N TYR A 26 2.02 -27.06 -9.00
CA TYR A 26 2.63 -25.74 -8.78
C TYR A 26 1.61 -24.63 -8.95
N LEU A 27 1.57 -23.71 -7.98
CA LEU A 27 0.80 -22.48 -8.10
C LEU A 27 1.62 -21.41 -8.79
N GLN A 28 0.96 -20.65 -9.67
CA GLN A 28 1.58 -19.50 -10.30
C GLN A 28 1.90 -18.43 -9.25
N PRO A 29 3.02 -17.68 -9.36
CA PRO A 29 3.37 -16.63 -8.42
C PRO A 29 2.26 -15.58 -8.20
N ALA A 30 1.45 -15.33 -9.24
CA ALA A 30 0.31 -14.43 -9.21
C ALA A 30 -0.76 -14.81 -8.16
N VAL A 31 -0.80 -16.06 -7.69
CA VAL A 31 -1.71 -16.49 -6.60
C VAL A 31 -1.44 -15.72 -5.30
N SER A 32 -0.24 -15.15 -5.11
CA SER A 32 0.06 -14.24 -3.99
C SER A 32 -0.76 -12.94 -3.99
N LEU A 33 -1.42 -12.60 -5.10
CA LEU A 33 -2.39 -11.49 -5.26
C LEU A 33 -3.85 -11.94 -5.20
N ALA A 34 -4.11 -13.23 -5.02
CA ALA A 34 -5.47 -13.76 -4.92
C ALA A 34 -6.11 -13.32 -3.59
N THR A 35 -7.38 -12.97 -3.68
CA THR A 35 -8.27 -12.70 -2.54
C THR A 35 -8.66 -14.00 -1.85
N ARG A 36 -9.17 -13.91 -0.62
CA ARG A 36 -9.75 -15.05 0.12
C ARG A 36 -10.65 -15.94 -0.74
N ASN A 37 -11.59 -15.36 -1.49
CA ASN A 37 -12.55 -16.13 -2.28
C ASN A 37 -11.89 -16.81 -3.49
N GLU A 38 -10.94 -16.16 -4.14
CA GLU A 38 -10.17 -16.76 -5.23
C GLU A 38 -9.29 -17.92 -4.72
N LEU A 39 -8.69 -17.78 -3.54
CA LEU A 39 -7.94 -18.85 -2.88
C LEU A 39 -8.83 -20.05 -2.56
N MET A 40 -10.06 -19.82 -2.08
CA MET A 40 -11.00 -20.90 -1.81
C MET A 40 -11.51 -21.58 -3.07
N TYR A 41 -11.77 -20.82 -4.13
CA TYR A 41 -12.10 -21.38 -5.43
C TYR A 41 -10.95 -22.25 -5.96
N LEU A 42 -9.71 -21.76 -5.87
CA LEU A 42 -8.53 -22.51 -6.27
C LEU A 42 -8.34 -23.78 -5.43
N ALA A 43 -8.57 -23.70 -4.12
CA ALA A 43 -8.53 -24.86 -3.23
C ALA A 43 -9.55 -25.92 -3.64
N GLN A 44 -10.80 -25.50 -3.93
CA GLN A 44 -11.87 -26.41 -4.34
C GLN A 44 -11.55 -27.14 -5.66
N THR A 45 -10.86 -26.49 -6.59
CA THR A 45 -10.55 -27.08 -7.91
C THR A 45 -9.24 -27.85 -7.94
N SER A 46 -8.33 -27.62 -6.99
CA SER A 46 -6.96 -28.16 -7.02
C SER A 46 -6.67 -29.19 -5.93
N LEU A 47 -7.47 -29.25 -4.86
CA LEU A 47 -7.29 -30.19 -3.76
C LEU A 47 -8.14 -31.45 -3.94
N THR A 48 -7.72 -32.55 -3.31
CA THR A 48 -8.59 -33.71 -3.10
C THR A 48 -9.70 -33.38 -2.11
N THR A 49 -10.77 -34.17 -2.09
CA THR A 49 -11.88 -33.97 -1.14
C THR A 49 -11.40 -33.89 0.30
N ASP A 50 -10.60 -34.85 0.76
CA ASP A 50 -10.07 -34.90 2.13
C ASP A 50 -9.17 -33.70 2.46
N ALA A 51 -8.38 -33.23 1.50
CA ALA A 51 -7.52 -32.06 1.67
C ALA A 51 -8.34 -30.76 1.70
N PHE A 52 -9.40 -30.67 0.89
CA PHE A 52 -10.31 -29.54 0.91
C PHE A 52 -11.11 -29.48 2.23
N GLU A 53 -11.53 -30.62 2.78
CA GLU A 53 -12.16 -30.67 4.11
C GLU A 53 -11.22 -30.16 5.22
N GLN A 54 -9.93 -30.50 5.17
CA GLN A 54 -8.93 -29.96 6.09
C GLN A 54 -8.79 -28.43 5.97
N MET A 55 -8.88 -27.90 4.74
CA MET A 55 -8.88 -26.45 4.51
C MET A 55 -10.11 -25.78 5.14
N LEU A 56 -11.30 -26.38 5.01
CA LEU A 56 -12.52 -25.84 5.61
C LEU A 56 -12.43 -25.80 7.14
N GLN A 57 -11.90 -26.86 7.76
CA GLN A 57 -11.66 -26.88 9.21
C GLN A 57 -10.70 -25.79 9.70
N LEU A 58 -9.72 -25.41 8.86
CA LEU A 58 -8.84 -24.29 9.16
C LEU A 58 -9.60 -22.96 9.11
N LEU A 59 -10.45 -22.76 8.10
CA LEU A 59 -11.26 -21.54 7.99
C LEU A 59 -12.16 -21.33 9.20
N ASP A 60 -12.81 -22.39 9.67
CA ASP A 60 -13.67 -22.32 10.85
C ASP A 60 -12.87 -21.86 12.09
N LYS A 61 -11.64 -22.35 12.24
CA LYS A 61 -10.74 -21.93 13.33
C LYS A 61 -10.32 -20.46 13.20
N LEU A 62 -9.96 -20.03 11.99
CA LEU A 62 -9.58 -18.63 11.73
C LEU A 62 -10.75 -17.67 12.00
N GLU A 63 -11.98 -18.07 11.68
CA GLU A 63 -13.19 -17.28 11.95
C GLU A 63 -13.46 -17.16 13.45
N VAL A 64 -13.28 -18.23 14.22
CA VAL A 64 -13.41 -18.21 15.69
C VAL A 64 -12.34 -17.33 16.35
N GLU A 65 -11.12 -17.31 15.80
CA GLU A 65 -9.99 -16.54 16.34
C GLU A 65 -9.99 -15.05 15.91
N ALA A 66 -10.79 -14.68 14.90
CA ALA A 66 -10.85 -13.33 14.37
C ALA A 66 -11.52 -12.36 15.36
N THR A 67 -10.71 -11.73 16.21
CA THR A 67 -11.15 -10.78 17.26
C THR A 67 -11.30 -9.33 16.79
N GLY A 68 -11.34 -9.06 15.48
CA GLY A 68 -11.41 -7.69 14.96
C GLY A 68 -12.08 -7.57 13.58
N SER A 69 -12.71 -6.41 13.33
CA SER A 69 -13.34 -6.12 12.03
C SER A 69 -12.28 -5.85 10.95
N THR A 70 -12.29 -6.66 9.90
CA THR A 70 -11.55 -6.40 8.64
C THR A 70 -12.28 -5.40 7.75
N ILE A 71 -13.57 -5.15 8.01
CA ILE A 71 -14.42 -4.22 7.27
C ILE A 71 -14.26 -2.82 7.84
N ILE A 72 -14.01 -1.85 6.96
CA ILE A 72 -13.95 -0.43 7.31
C ILE A 72 -14.76 0.41 6.34
N GLY A 73 -15.13 1.62 6.78
CA GLY A 73 -15.70 2.65 5.91
C GLY A 73 -14.65 3.20 4.95
N TYR A 74 -15.01 3.31 3.67
CA TYR A 74 -14.20 3.92 2.64
C TYR A 74 -14.46 5.43 2.54
N PRO A 75 -13.52 6.21 1.99
CA PRO A 75 -13.80 7.60 1.64
C PRO A 75 -14.91 7.67 0.58
N GLY A 76 -15.67 8.77 0.57
CA GLY A 76 -16.73 8.95 -0.43
C GLY A 76 -16.23 8.86 -1.88
N PRO A 77 -17.08 8.41 -2.82
CA PRO A 77 -16.72 8.23 -4.21
C PRO A 77 -16.35 9.56 -4.88
N SER A 78 -15.58 9.46 -5.97
CA SER A 78 -15.28 10.62 -6.81
C SER A 78 -16.37 10.71 -7.89
N TYR A 79 -17.13 11.79 -7.94
CA TYR A 79 -18.15 12.00 -8.96
C TYR A 79 -17.57 12.39 -10.34
N VAL A 80 -16.36 11.94 -10.65
CA VAL A 80 -15.75 12.08 -11.98
C VAL A 80 -16.28 10.96 -12.86
N ASN A 81 -16.53 11.24 -14.15
CA ASN A 81 -17.26 10.34 -15.04
C ASN A 81 -16.50 9.02 -15.28
N ALA A 82 -16.93 7.94 -14.61
CA ALA A 82 -16.24 6.64 -14.61
C ALA A 82 -16.42 5.83 -15.91
N CYS A 83 -17.39 6.16 -16.78
CA CYS A 83 -17.71 5.38 -17.98
C CYS A 83 -16.53 5.26 -18.96
N GLU A 84 -15.72 6.30 -19.10
CA GLU A 84 -14.53 6.32 -19.98
C GLU A 84 -13.22 6.04 -19.21
N SER A 85 -13.31 5.59 -17.96
CA SER A 85 -12.15 5.38 -17.11
C SER A 85 -11.50 4.00 -17.33
N THR A 86 -10.23 3.90 -16.92
CA THR A 86 -9.44 2.65 -16.95
C THR A 86 -10.07 1.56 -16.08
N PRO A 87 -9.70 0.27 -16.29
CA PRO A 87 -10.18 -0.83 -15.44
C PRO A 87 -9.91 -0.62 -13.95
N ALA A 88 -8.70 -0.22 -13.57
CA ALA A 88 -8.36 0.09 -12.18
C ALA A 88 -9.25 1.19 -11.58
N GLU A 89 -9.49 2.27 -12.32
CA GLU A 89 -10.31 3.37 -11.81
C GLU A 89 -11.77 2.96 -11.64
N LYS A 90 -12.32 2.15 -12.55
CA LYS A 90 -13.67 1.57 -12.44
C LYS A 90 -13.78 0.65 -11.22
N THR A 91 -12.79 -0.22 -11.00
CA THR A 91 -12.73 -1.10 -9.84
C THR A 91 -12.67 -0.31 -8.54
N ALA A 92 -11.81 0.73 -8.48
CA ALA A 92 -11.73 1.60 -7.31
C ALA A 92 -13.03 2.36 -7.06
N ASP A 93 -13.65 2.94 -8.09
CA ASP A 93 -14.91 3.68 -7.96
C ASP A 93 -16.04 2.79 -7.45
N ARG A 94 -16.14 1.56 -7.95
CA ARG A 94 -17.11 0.56 -7.46
C ARG A 94 -16.93 0.33 -5.95
N HIS A 95 -15.71 0.06 -5.50
CA HIS A 95 -15.42 -0.10 -4.07
C HIS A 95 -15.84 1.12 -3.27
N LEU A 96 -15.46 2.34 -3.70
CA LEU A 96 -15.82 3.57 -2.99
C LEU A 96 -17.34 3.81 -2.93
N ARG A 97 -18.10 3.39 -3.94
CA ARG A 97 -19.57 3.48 -3.94
C ARG A 97 -20.24 2.47 -3.01
N GLU A 98 -19.66 1.28 -2.86
CA GLU A 98 -20.13 0.31 -1.86
C GLU A 98 -19.95 0.85 -0.42
N GLY A 99 -19.02 1.78 -0.22
CA GLY A 99 -18.92 2.60 0.99
C GLY A 99 -18.22 1.92 2.17
N SER A 100 -18.23 0.60 2.26
CA SER A 100 -17.46 -0.14 3.27
C SER A 100 -17.20 -1.58 2.89
N ARG A 101 -15.94 -2.04 2.99
CA ARG A 101 -15.50 -3.45 2.86
C ARG A 101 -14.06 -3.60 3.41
N SER A 102 -13.44 -4.75 3.16
CA SER A 102 -12.01 -4.96 3.41
C SER A 102 -11.15 -4.12 2.46
N LEU A 103 -10.49 -3.11 3.02
CA LEU A 103 -9.59 -2.22 2.26
C LEU A 103 -8.42 -2.99 1.64
N TRP A 104 -7.96 -4.05 2.31
CA TRP A 104 -6.95 -4.96 1.81
C TRP A 104 -7.34 -5.58 0.46
N VAL A 105 -8.57 -6.09 0.37
CA VAL A 105 -9.12 -6.68 -0.87
C VAL A 105 -9.31 -5.60 -1.91
N ALA A 106 -9.95 -4.47 -1.55
CA ALA A 106 -10.24 -3.40 -2.51
C ALA A 106 -8.98 -2.83 -3.16
N VAL A 107 -7.92 -2.60 -2.38
CA VAL A 107 -6.63 -2.14 -2.90
C VAL A 107 -6.05 -3.19 -3.84
N ARG A 108 -6.01 -4.47 -3.46
CA ARG A 108 -5.40 -5.53 -4.28
C ARG A 108 -6.12 -5.75 -5.60
N GLU A 109 -7.45 -5.78 -5.60
CA GLU A 109 -8.24 -5.84 -6.83
C GLU A 109 -7.99 -4.62 -7.72
N THR A 110 -7.90 -3.43 -7.13
CA THR A 110 -7.63 -2.19 -7.88
C THR A 110 -6.23 -2.19 -8.51
N VAL A 111 -5.20 -2.57 -7.75
CA VAL A 111 -3.81 -2.52 -8.23
C VAL A 111 -3.51 -3.62 -9.25
N ARG A 112 -4.25 -4.74 -9.25
CA ARG A 112 -4.15 -5.78 -10.28
C ARG A 112 -4.52 -5.25 -11.67
N GLU A 113 -5.45 -4.29 -11.72
CA GLU A 113 -6.00 -3.71 -12.95
C GLU A 113 -5.23 -2.47 -13.43
N LEU A 114 -4.12 -2.12 -12.78
CA LEU A 114 -3.33 -0.95 -13.14
C LEU A 114 -2.55 -1.15 -14.44
N GLU A 115 -2.45 -0.09 -15.23
CA GLU A 115 -1.57 -0.04 -16.39
C GLU A 115 -0.12 0.20 -15.96
N TYR A 116 0.60 -0.88 -15.68
CA TYR A 116 2.02 -0.83 -15.30
C TYR A 116 2.93 -0.55 -16.49
N GLN A 117 3.85 0.40 -16.29
CA GLN A 117 4.89 0.74 -17.25
C GLN A 117 6.19 0.01 -16.90
N PRO A 118 6.99 -0.42 -17.89
CA PRO A 118 8.33 -0.93 -17.61
C PRO A 118 9.16 0.08 -16.82
N ASP A 119 9.90 -0.39 -15.83
CA ASP A 119 10.85 0.47 -15.13
C ASP A 119 11.99 0.86 -16.07
N ALA A 120 12.18 2.16 -16.29
CA ALA A 120 13.16 2.67 -17.23
C ALA A 120 14.60 2.71 -16.67
N ARG A 121 14.78 2.37 -15.39
CA ARG A 121 16.11 2.35 -14.77
C ARG A 121 16.91 1.15 -15.33
N PRO A 122 18.19 1.32 -15.71
CA PRO A 122 18.98 0.26 -16.35
C PRO A 122 19.11 -1.04 -15.56
N PHE A 123 18.99 -0.96 -14.24
CA PHE A 123 19.15 -2.07 -13.30
C PHE A 123 17.82 -2.55 -12.70
N ALA A 124 16.70 -2.00 -13.17
CA ALA A 124 15.39 -2.43 -12.73
C ALA A 124 14.86 -3.52 -13.67
N GLN A 125 14.40 -4.63 -13.11
CA GLN A 125 13.70 -5.67 -13.84
C GLN A 125 12.29 -5.71 -13.30
N GLY A 126 11.33 -5.14 -14.03
CA GLY A 126 9.92 -5.18 -13.65
C GLY A 126 9.14 -3.97 -14.11
N ARG A 127 8.00 -3.75 -13.46
CA ARG A 127 7.03 -2.73 -13.88
C ARG A 127 6.57 -1.91 -12.69
N TYR A 128 6.18 -0.67 -12.95
CA TYR A 128 5.70 0.24 -11.92
C TYR A 128 4.54 1.11 -12.40
N ALA A 129 3.75 1.58 -11.44
CA ALA A 129 2.78 2.65 -11.59
C ALA A 129 3.10 3.74 -10.56
N LYS A 130 3.09 5.01 -10.98
CA LYS A 130 3.43 6.15 -10.12
C LYS A 130 2.32 7.18 -10.07
N PHE A 131 1.92 7.56 -8.86
CA PHE A 131 0.91 8.57 -8.56
C PHE A 131 1.52 9.72 -7.76
N GLY A 132 0.87 10.87 -7.81
CA GLY A 132 1.24 12.08 -7.08
C GLY A 132 2.28 12.93 -7.79
N LEU A 133 3.06 13.66 -7.00
CA LEU A 133 4.03 14.63 -7.49
C LEU A 133 5.36 13.97 -7.85
N TYR A 134 6.09 14.57 -8.78
CA TYR A 134 7.47 14.19 -9.07
C TYR A 134 8.33 15.42 -9.32
N SER A 135 9.63 15.28 -9.10
CA SER A 135 10.64 16.26 -9.45
C SER A 135 11.66 15.62 -10.39
N LYS A 136 11.94 16.24 -11.54
CA LYS A 136 13.00 15.79 -12.47
C LYS A 136 13.66 17.01 -13.10
N GLY A 137 14.97 17.15 -12.94
CA GLY A 137 15.74 18.25 -13.52
C GLY A 137 15.28 19.64 -13.05
N GLY A 138 14.88 19.79 -11.79
CA GLY A 138 14.36 21.05 -11.24
C GLY A 138 12.90 21.37 -11.59
N LEU A 139 12.26 20.55 -12.44
CA LEU A 139 10.84 20.69 -12.77
C LEU A 139 9.99 19.85 -11.80
N VAL A 140 8.95 20.47 -11.23
CA VAL A 140 7.95 19.80 -10.39
C VAL A 140 6.67 19.58 -11.22
N GLY A 141 6.22 18.34 -11.29
CA GLY A 141 5.04 17.94 -12.05
C GLY A 141 4.13 16.97 -11.28
N MET A 142 3.03 16.61 -11.90
CA MET A 142 2.10 15.58 -11.43
C MET A 142 2.13 14.40 -12.39
N ALA A 143 2.27 13.18 -11.87
CA ALA A 143 2.28 11.99 -12.71
C ALA A 143 0.94 11.84 -13.43
N LYS A 144 0.96 11.49 -14.72
CA LYS A 144 -0.24 11.33 -15.57
C LYS A 144 -1.29 10.41 -14.92
N GLN A 145 -0.83 9.32 -14.31
CA GLN A 145 -1.69 8.35 -13.61
C GLN A 145 -2.55 9.01 -12.53
N THR A 146 -2.03 10.03 -11.83
CA THR A 146 -2.74 10.75 -10.75
C THR A 146 -4.04 11.40 -11.24
N SER A 147 -4.01 12.04 -12.41
CA SER A 147 -5.20 12.69 -12.98
C SER A 147 -6.19 11.71 -13.58
N GLN A 148 -5.71 10.53 -14.01
CA GLN A 148 -6.54 9.49 -14.64
C GLN A 148 -7.19 8.55 -13.62
N HIS A 149 -6.68 8.52 -12.39
CA HIS A 149 -7.03 7.51 -11.39
C HIS A 149 -7.38 8.15 -10.03
N VAL A 150 -8.42 8.97 -9.99
CA VAL A 150 -8.80 9.75 -8.80
C VAL A 150 -9.34 8.84 -7.68
N SER A 151 -10.26 7.93 -8.02
CA SER A 151 -10.82 6.94 -7.10
C SER A 151 -9.74 5.96 -6.62
N THR A 152 -8.86 5.53 -7.51
CA THR A 152 -7.69 4.72 -7.15
C THR A 152 -6.80 5.45 -6.14
N CYS A 153 -6.45 6.72 -6.39
CA CYS A 153 -5.65 7.52 -5.46
C CYS A 153 -6.33 7.68 -4.10
N ARG A 154 -7.65 7.84 -4.07
CA ARG A 154 -8.41 7.90 -2.80
C ARG A 154 -8.33 6.60 -2.02
N LEU A 155 -8.46 5.46 -2.70
CA LEU A 155 -8.36 4.15 -2.07
C LEU A 155 -6.94 3.88 -1.54
N LEU A 156 -5.91 4.19 -2.32
CA LEU A 156 -4.51 4.08 -1.90
C LEU A 156 -4.17 5.01 -0.72
N ASN A 157 -4.73 6.22 -0.71
CA ASN A 157 -4.57 7.14 0.43
C ASN A 157 -5.26 6.59 1.68
N ALA A 158 -6.47 6.03 1.56
CA ALA A 158 -7.15 5.38 2.67
C ALA A 158 -6.32 4.21 3.22
N ALA A 159 -5.73 3.40 2.34
CA ALA A 159 -4.84 2.30 2.72
C ALA A 159 -3.65 2.80 3.54
N THR A 160 -2.95 3.80 3.01
CA THR A 160 -1.81 4.45 3.64
C THR A 160 -2.16 4.98 5.04
N LEU A 161 -3.26 5.72 5.17
CA LEU A 161 -3.70 6.29 6.45
C LEU A 161 -4.19 5.24 7.44
N SER A 162 -4.80 4.17 6.96
CA SER A 162 -5.27 3.11 7.85
C SER A 162 -4.14 2.30 8.48
N VAL A 163 -3.00 2.30 7.80
CA VAL A 163 -1.78 1.66 8.25
C VAL A 163 -0.98 2.62 9.13
N ARG A 164 -0.83 3.88 8.69
CA ARG A 164 -0.09 4.90 9.43
C ARG A 164 -0.78 6.28 9.32
N PRO A 165 -1.69 6.62 10.24
CA PRO A 165 -2.52 7.84 10.17
C PRO A 165 -1.72 9.15 10.11
N GLU A 166 -0.56 9.19 10.77
CA GLU A 166 0.31 10.36 10.82
C GLU A 166 1.27 10.46 9.63
N HIS A 167 1.30 9.46 8.75
CA HIS A 167 2.20 9.48 7.59
C HIS A 167 1.87 10.66 6.65
N ARG A 168 2.89 11.16 5.97
CA ARG A 168 2.79 12.24 4.98
C ARG A 168 3.57 11.83 3.76
N TRP A 169 2.96 11.94 2.60
CA TRP A 169 3.56 11.57 1.33
C TRP A 169 3.12 12.53 0.22
N THR A 170 3.95 12.64 -0.81
CA THR A 170 3.65 13.42 -2.02
C THR A 170 3.38 12.54 -3.23
N SER A 171 3.78 11.28 -3.17
CA SER A 171 3.71 10.32 -4.26
C SER A 171 3.57 8.91 -3.72
N ILE A 172 2.96 8.04 -4.53
CA ILE A 172 2.86 6.60 -4.29
C ILE A 172 3.43 5.90 -5.53
N THR A 173 4.31 4.94 -5.32
CA THR A 173 4.81 4.06 -6.38
C THR A 173 4.42 2.63 -6.03
N ILE A 174 3.82 1.94 -6.99
CA ILE A 174 3.48 0.52 -6.88
C ILE A 174 4.39 -0.21 -7.84
N GLY A 175 5.23 -1.10 -7.32
CA GLY A 175 6.08 -1.99 -8.10
C GLY A 175 5.44 -3.36 -8.24
N MET A 176 5.58 -3.96 -9.42
CA MET A 176 5.18 -5.34 -9.71
C MET A 176 6.41 -6.07 -10.25
N ASP A 177 6.81 -7.11 -9.52
CA ASP A 177 8.01 -7.91 -9.78
C ASP A 177 9.22 -7.04 -10.13
N ASN A 178 9.37 -5.91 -9.42
CA ASN A 178 10.35 -4.87 -9.76
C ASN A 178 11.61 -5.01 -8.91
N GLU A 179 12.50 -5.87 -9.36
CA GLU A 179 13.83 -6.04 -8.77
C GLU A 179 14.69 -4.82 -9.10
N THR A 180 15.33 -4.24 -8.09
CA THR A 180 16.28 -3.13 -8.27
C THR A 180 17.53 -3.36 -7.44
N LEU A 181 18.69 -2.90 -7.92
CA LEU A 181 19.89 -2.84 -7.10
C LEU A 181 19.72 -1.88 -5.91
N PRO A 182 20.44 -2.10 -4.79
CA PRO A 182 20.48 -1.12 -3.69
C PRO A 182 20.86 0.27 -4.22
N HIS A 183 20.02 1.27 -3.94
CA HIS A 183 20.24 2.64 -4.37
C HIS A 183 19.61 3.63 -3.39
N VAL A 184 20.11 4.86 -3.44
CA VAL A 184 19.50 6.00 -2.73
C VAL A 184 18.72 6.82 -3.75
N ASP A 185 17.42 6.96 -3.50
CA ASP A 185 16.54 7.78 -4.31
C ASP A 185 16.87 9.27 -4.13
N GLN A 186 17.44 9.87 -5.18
CA GLN A 186 17.68 11.30 -5.21
C GLN A 186 16.36 12.06 -5.38
N GLY A 187 16.13 13.06 -4.54
CA GLY A 187 14.96 13.94 -4.63
C GLY A 187 13.77 13.55 -3.75
N ASN A 188 13.88 12.48 -2.95
CA ASN A 188 12.97 12.24 -1.85
C ASN A 188 13.14 13.33 -0.78
N ALA A 189 12.05 13.64 -0.08
CA ALA A 189 12.11 14.54 1.05
C ALA A 189 12.88 13.92 2.23
N THR A 190 13.25 14.74 3.22
CA THR A 190 13.97 14.30 4.42
C THR A 190 13.11 13.48 5.40
N PHE A 191 11.82 13.31 5.12
CA PHE A 191 10.92 12.49 5.94
C PHE A 191 10.89 11.04 5.49
N LEU A 192 10.28 10.18 6.32
CA LEU A 192 10.28 8.75 6.08
C LEU A 192 9.47 8.36 4.83
N SER A 193 9.94 7.40 4.05
CA SER A 193 9.11 6.66 3.09
C SER A 193 8.37 5.53 3.79
N LEU A 194 7.11 5.28 3.43
CA LEU A 194 6.34 4.13 3.90
C LEU A 194 6.30 3.06 2.81
N LEU A 195 6.66 1.83 3.17
CA LEU A 195 6.55 0.67 2.31
C LEU A 195 5.43 -0.24 2.83
N LEU A 196 4.57 -0.67 1.90
CA LEU A 196 3.46 -1.58 2.13
C LEU A 196 3.59 -2.75 1.16
N GLY A 197 3.75 -3.96 1.68
CA GLY A 197 3.53 -5.16 0.86
C GLY A 197 2.04 -5.26 0.49
N LEU A 198 1.71 -5.66 -0.74
CA LEU A 198 0.33 -5.91 -1.20
C LEU A 198 0.12 -7.37 -1.63
N THR A 199 1.07 -8.22 -1.29
CA THR A 199 1.26 -9.57 -1.82
C THR A 199 1.87 -10.46 -0.75
N HIS A 200 1.53 -11.74 -0.81
CA HIS A 200 2.11 -12.77 0.06
C HIS A 200 3.28 -13.43 -0.67
N HIS A 201 4.48 -12.86 -0.58
CA HIS A 201 5.65 -13.38 -1.27
C HIS A 201 6.41 -14.42 -0.43
N VAL A 202 7.00 -15.40 -1.12
CA VAL A 202 8.01 -16.34 -0.57
C VAL A 202 9.43 -15.88 -0.90
N HIS A 203 9.58 -15.08 -1.96
CA HIS A 203 10.83 -14.50 -2.45
C HIS A 203 10.59 -13.04 -2.87
N GLY A 204 11.46 -12.12 -2.45
CA GLY A 204 11.26 -10.68 -2.54
C GLY A 204 11.82 -10.04 -1.28
N GLU A 205 13.14 -9.85 -1.25
CA GLU A 205 13.82 -9.27 -0.10
C GLU A 205 13.81 -7.75 -0.22
N LEU A 206 13.29 -7.09 0.83
CA LEU A 206 13.49 -5.67 0.99
C LEU A 206 14.84 -5.47 1.68
N TRP A 207 15.79 -4.90 0.95
CA TRP A 207 17.08 -4.52 1.48
C TRP A 207 17.00 -3.07 1.97
N LEU A 208 17.16 -2.86 3.29
CA LEU A 208 17.31 -1.53 3.85
C LEU A 208 18.74 -1.30 4.29
N GLU A 209 19.25 -0.11 3.99
CA GLU A 209 20.46 0.39 4.62
C GLU A 209 20.18 0.66 6.11
N SER A 210 21.05 0.14 6.97
CA SER A 210 21.06 0.38 8.42
C SER A 210 21.24 1.86 8.74
N VAL A 211 20.87 2.26 9.96
CA VAL A 211 20.84 3.66 10.39
C VAL A 211 22.20 4.37 10.28
N ASP A 212 23.30 3.62 10.33
CA ASP A 212 24.67 4.11 10.21
C ASP A 212 25.27 3.95 8.79
N GLY A 213 24.52 3.40 7.84
CA GLY A 213 24.99 3.18 6.47
C GLY A 213 25.97 2.02 6.31
N SER A 214 26.20 1.21 7.36
CA SER A 214 27.29 0.24 7.37
C SER A 214 26.88 -1.15 6.86
N GLN A 215 25.58 -1.48 6.97
CA GLN A 215 25.03 -2.79 6.64
C GLN A 215 23.73 -2.68 5.86
N TYR A 216 23.51 -3.61 4.93
CA TYR A 216 22.20 -3.86 4.34
C TYR A 216 21.49 -4.95 5.16
N MET A 217 20.35 -4.60 5.76
CA MET A 217 19.48 -5.54 6.43
C MET A 217 18.42 -6.02 5.45
N ALA A 218 18.46 -7.31 5.12
CA ALA A 218 17.29 -7.97 4.54
C ALA A 218 16.19 -7.99 5.60
N LEU A 219 15.06 -7.36 5.30
CA LEU A 219 13.89 -7.43 6.18
C LEU A 219 13.15 -8.73 5.93
N GLY A 220 13.58 -9.70 6.71
CA GLY A 220 13.04 -11.04 6.86
C GLY A 220 14.16 -11.92 7.37
N GLU A 221 14.13 -12.28 8.66
CA GLU A 221 15.25 -12.95 9.32
C GLU A 221 15.89 -14.06 8.48
N SER A 222 17.22 -14.01 8.38
CA SER A 222 18.03 -15.08 7.84
C SER A 222 17.84 -16.33 8.70
N ARG A 223 17.18 -17.36 8.19
CA ARG A 223 17.43 -18.73 8.65
C ARG A 223 17.40 -19.71 7.48
N LYS A 224 18.59 -20.24 7.21
CA LYS A 224 18.81 -21.44 6.41
C LYS A 224 18.00 -22.59 7.02
N SER A 225 16.91 -23.03 6.38
CA SER A 225 16.52 -24.45 6.30
C SER A 225 15.24 -24.68 5.47
N LEU A 226 15.42 -25.45 4.39
CA LEU A 226 14.52 -26.52 3.87
C LEU A 226 13.07 -26.18 3.46
N HIS A 227 12.90 -26.06 2.14
CA HIS A 227 11.79 -26.57 1.29
C HIS A 227 10.32 -26.34 1.67
N THR A 228 10.00 -25.42 2.58
CA THR A 228 8.60 -25.01 2.82
C THR A 228 8.44 -23.51 2.60
N PRO A 229 7.60 -23.06 1.66
CA PRO A 229 7.35 -21.64 1.47
C PRO A 229 6.62 -21.08 2.71
N PHE A 230 7.35 -20.35 3.55
CA PHE A 230 6.78 -19.55 4.63
C PHE A 230 6.23 -18.26 4.02
N LEU A 231 4.92 -18.14 3.95
CA LEU A 231 4.23 -16.92 3.54
C LEU A 231 4.20 -15.96 4.73
N ARG A 232 4.63 -14.72 4.50
CA ARG A 232 4.71 -13.70 5.53
C ARG A 232 3.54 -12.73 5.38
N PRO A 233 2.79 -12.41 6.45
CA PRO A 233 1.83 -11.31 6.40
C PRO A 233 2.57 -10.01 6.06
N THR A 234 1.93 -9.18 5.26
CA THR A 234 2.49 -7.91 4.78
C THR A 234 3.14 -7.07 5.86
N ASN A 235 4.42 -6.77 5.65
CA ASN A 235 5.18 -5.86 6.49
C ASN A 235 4.79 -4.41 6.18
N VAL A 236 4.45 -3.67 7.23
CA VAL A 236 4.28 -2.21 7.21
C VAL A 236 5.54 -1.60 7.81
N MET A 237 6.27 -0.76 7.09
CA MET A 237 7.42 -0.05 7.65
C MET A 237 7.57 1.38 7.14
N ALA A 238 7.94 2.29 8.04
CA ALA A 238 8.38 3.64 7.70
C ALA A 238 9.91 3.76 7.88
N TRP A 239 10.63 4.33 6.90
CA TRP A 239 12.11 4.39 6.90
C TRP A 239 12.67 5.74 6.43
N HIS A 240 13.85 6.12 6.92
CA HIS A 240 14.46 7.46 6.81
C HIS A 240 15.57 7.54 5.76
N ASN A 241 15.46 8.47 4.80
CA ASN A 241 16.60 8.90 4.00
C ASN A 241 17.44 9.88 4.84
N ARG A 242 18.45 9.42 5.58
CA ARG A 242 19.36 10.36 6.26
C ARG A 242 20.47 10.80 5.30
N TRP A 243 20.34 12.01 4.76
CA TRP A 243 21.47 12.72 4.17
C TRP A 243 22.37 13.20 5.32
N GLN A 244 23.44 12.47 5.62
CA GLN A 244 24.55 13.03 6.40
C GLN A 244 25.58 13.58 5.41
N SER A 245 25.69 14.89 5.35
CA SER A 245 26.78 15.60 4.70
C SER A 245 28.10 15.26 5.40
N ARG A 246 28.70 14.11 5.05
CA ARG A 246 30.10 13.83 5.34
C ARG A 246 30.90 14.01 4.06
N HIS A 247 31.57 15.18 4.03
CA HIS A 247 32.69 15.57 3.16
C HIS A 247 32.32 16.04 1.75
N LEU A 248 31.64 17.18 1.65
CA LEU A 248 31.73 18.00 0.45
C LEU A 248 33.02 18.83 0.52
N ARG A 249 33.84 18.73 -0.52
CA ARG A 249 34.98 19.64 -0.74
C ARG A 249 34.44 21.10 -0.86
N PRO A 250 35.22 22.11 -0.46
CA PRO A 250 34.77 23.51 -0.36
C PRO A 250 34.17 24.10 -1.65
N GLU A 251 34.43 23.49 -2.80
CA GLU A 251 34.08 23.99 -4.13
C GLU A 251 32.58 23.93 -4.45
N ASN A 252 31.76 23.23 -3.65
CA ASN A 252 30.32 23.03 -3.92
C ASN A 252 29.37 23.95 -3.12
N GLN A 253 29.85 24.84 -2.25
CA GLN A 253 28.98 25.73 -1.46
C GLN A 253 28.26 26.79 -2.33
N ASN A 254 28.86 27.23 -3.44
CA ASN A 254 28.26 28.24 -4.32
C ASN A 254 27.10 27.71 -5.18
N LEU A 255 26.99 26.40 -5.38
CA LEU A 255 25.90 25.77 -6.13
C LEU A 255 24.59 25.71 -5.31
N GLU A 256 24.68 25.56 -3.99
CA GLU A 256 23.49 25.56 -3.12
C GLU A 256 22.79 26.93 -3.07
N GLU A 257 23.54 28.03 -3.01
CA GLU A 257 22.93 29.38 -3.00
C GLU A 257 22.20 29.71 -4.30
N SER A 258 22.72 29.26 -5.45
CA SER A 258 22.06 29.41 -6.75
C SER A 258 20.80 28.55 -6.85
N TYR A 259 20.85 27.32 -6.31
CA TYR A 259 19.73 26.38 -6.28
C TYR A 259 18.58 26.85 -5.37
N HIS A 260 18.88 27.49 -4.24
CA HIS A 260 17.86 28.03 -3.32
C HIS A 260 17.14 29.27 -3.88
N ARG A 261 17.81 30.11 -4.69
CA ARG A 261 17.20 31.33 -5.28
C ARG A 261 16.18 31.04 -6.39
N GLN A 262 16.31 29.93 -7.13
CA GLN A 262 15.37 29.56 -8.19
C GLN A 262 14.06 28.91 -7.68
N ARG A 263 13.98 28.54 -6.39
CA ARG A 263 12.95 27.65 -5.83
C ARG A 263 11.58 28.30 -5.52
N ASN A 264 11.42 29.62 -5.67
CA ASN A 264 10.27 30.35 -5.11
C ASN A 264 9.20 30.86 -6.08
N ARG A 265 9.13 30.42 -7.36
CA ARG A 265 8.21 31.02 -8.34
C ARG A 265 7.01 30.23 -8.89
N PRO A 266 6.81 28.90 -8.71
CA PRO A 266 5.54 28.27 -9.13
C PRO A 266 4.72 27.56 -8.04
N LEU A 267 4.98 27.75 -6.74
CA LEU A 267 4.25 27.05 -5.66
C LEU A 267 2.76 27.41 -5.55
N ARG A 268 2.31 28.59 -6.01
CA ARG A 268 0.92 29.05 -5.81
C ARG A 268 -0.11 28.32 -6.68
N ARG A 269 0.25 27.80 -7.85
CA ARG A 269 -0.67 27.03 -8.73
C ARG A 269 -0.76 25.55 -8.36
N LEU A 270 0.29 24.97 -7.78
CA LEU A 270 0.30 23.58 -7.29
C LEU A 270 -0.57 23.39 -6.03
N ILE A 271 -0.62 24.42 -5.17
CA ILE A 271 -1.41 24.40 -3.92
C ILE A 271 -2.93 24.33 -4.18
N SER A 272 -3.44 24.90 -5.28
CA SER A 272 -4.88 24.83 -5.60
C SER A 272 -5.30 23.43 -6.07
N CYS A 273 -4.46 22.75 -6.86
CA CYS A 273 -4.67 21.34 -7.21
C CYS A 273 -4.57 20.44 -5.95
N LEU A 274 -3.55 20.62 -5.11
CA LEU A 274 -3.38 19.84 -3.87
C LEU A 274 -4.56 19.98 -2.90
N ARG A 275 -5.18 21.17 -2.80
CA ARG A 275 -6.38 21.39 -1.95
C ARG A 275 -7.61 20.60 -2.43
N ARG A 276 -7.68 20.20 -3.70
CA ARG A 276 -8.76 19.35 -4.23
C ARG A 276 -8.56 17.86 -3.90
N PHE A 277 -7.30 17.44 -3.71
CA PHE A 277 -6.92 16.05 -3.42
C PHE A 277 -6.79 15.73 -1.92
N LEU A 278 -6.38 16.68 -1.08
CA LEU A 278 -6.05 16.44 0.33
C LEU A 278 -7.15 16.86 1.34
N ARG A 279 -8.26 17.48 0.93
CA ARG A 279 -9.25 18.08 1.85
C ARG A 279 -10.48 17.28 2.30
N PRO A 280 -10.87 16.08 1.82
CA PRO A 280 -12.14 15.53 2.28
C PRO A 280 -12.16 14.94 3.71
N GLN A 281 -11.10 15.02 4.52
CA GLN A 281 -11.08 14.37 5.85
C GLN A 281 -10.88 15.27 7.08
N LEU A 282 -10.97 16.59 6.96
CA LEU A 282 -10.87 17.50 8.12
C LEU A 282 -12.21 18.03 8.66
N ARG A 283 -13.33 17.36 8.35
CA ARG A 283 -14.63 17.65 9.00
C ARG A 283 -15.36 16.36 9.31
N LEU A 284 -15.02 15.71 10.40
CA LEU A 284 -15.87 14.76 11.13
C LEU A 284 -15.19 14.42 12.47
N CYS A 285 -15.01 15.43 13.33
CA CYS A 285 -14.74 15.28 14.76
C CYS A 285 -15.25 16.53 15.50
N HIS A 286 -16.58 16.67 15.55
CA HIS A 286 -17.26 17.38 16.63
C HIS A 286 -18.63 16.72 16.79
N VAL A 287 -18.63 15.52 17.38
CA VAL A 287 -19.80 15.02 18.08
C VAL A 287 -19.62 15.53 19.50
N GLY A 288 -20.46 16.50 19.87
CA GLY A 288 -20.49 17.04 21.23
C GLY A 288 -20.86 15.92 22.21
N THR A 289 -20.00 15.72 23.19
CA THR A 289 -20.36 15.08 24.46
C THR A 289 -21.33 16.02 25.18
N GLY A 290 -22.60 15.62 25.24
CA GLY A 290 -23.61 16.20 26.11
C GLY A 290 -24.33 15.04 26.79
N ASP A 291 -23.83 14.70 27.97
CA ASP A 291 -24.36 13.63 28.81
C ASP A 291 -25.81 13.86 29.23
N ALA A 292 -26.44 12.74 29.53
CA ALA A 292 -27.80 12.60 29.99
C ALA A 292 -28.07 13.14 31.40
N ALA A 293 -29.38 13.36 31.64
CA ALA A 293 -30.09 13.30 32.92
C ALA A 293 -30.15 14.58 33.80
N GLU A 294 -31.32 15.22 33.82
CA GLU A 294 -32.05 15.59 35.05
C GLU A 294 -33.53 15.90 34.70
N VAL A 295 -34.43 14.97 35.04
CA VAL A 295 -35.44 15.08 36.11
C VAL A 295 -36.67 15.91 35.74
N ALA A 296 -37.78 15.19 35.63
CA ALA A 296 -39.13 15.73 35.61
C ALA A 296 -39.52 16.29 36.99
N MET A 297 -40.46 17.24 36.97
CA MET A 297 -41.45 17.55 38.01
C MET A 297 -41.07 18.64 39.03
N GLN A 298 -41.59 19.87 38.85
CA GLN A 298 -42.47 20.63 39.77
C GLN A 298 -42.57 22.13 39.43
N GLN A 299 -43.81 22.64 39.38
CA GLN A 299 -44.28 24.04 39.62
C GLN A 299 -43.83 25.10 38.57
N GLU A 300 -44.67 25.93 37.93
CA GLU A 300 -46.06 26.39 38.08
C GLU A 300 -46.79 26.38 36.72
#